data_AF-A0A3E3E8W0-F1
#
_entry.id   AF-A0A3E3E8W0-F1
#
_cell.length_a   1.000
_cell.length_b   1.000
_cell.length_c   1.000
_cell.angle_alpha   90.00
_cell.angle_beta   90.00
_cell.angle_gamma   90.00
#
_symmetry.space_group_name_H-M   'P 1'
#
loop_
_entity.id
_entity.type
_entity.pdbx_description
1 polymer ?
#
loop_
_entity_poly.entity_id
_entity_poly.type
_entity_poly.pdbx_seq_one_letter_code
_entity_poly.pdbx_strand_id
1 'polypeptide(L)'
;MAHIALMGAILYAVFQAFSNTLYLEMITFTILCFAHAFTRKEVVISCILFACIQILLNGLTLWNVAYLLIFPLYGWIFSKSRDFLKKRLWANALLAGFFSFLTGQLVDLPFLLFSKTITMLYLVMGLKTSLIQGCLTFIVTLFLWEPVIHVLERIQQERIK
;
A
#
# COMPACT_ATOMS: atom_id res chain seq x y z
N MET A 1 -9.33 -17.63 -7.47
CA MET A 1 -7.86 -17.72 -7.68
C MET A 1 -7.40 -16.71 -8.72
N ALA A 2 -7.97 -16.70 -9.93
CA ALA A 2 -7.63 -15.73 -10.98
C ALA A 2 -7.77 -14.26 -10.55
N HIS A 3 -8.75 -13.93 -9.71
CA HIS A 3 -8.97 -12.57 -9.20
C HIS A 3 -7.89 -12.10 -8.23
N ILE A 4 -7.33 -13.00 -7.41
CA ILE A 4 -6.23 -12.70 -6.49
C ILE A 4 -4.97 -12.37 -7.30
N ALA A 5 -4.74 -13.11 -8.40
CA ALA A 5 -3.66 -12.82 -9.32
C ALA A 5 -3.85 -11.45 -9.99
N LEU A 6 -5.08 -11.13 -10.42
CA LEU A 6 -5.40 -9.81 -10.98
C LEU A 6 -5.17 -8.68 -9.96
N MET A 7 -5.63 -8.84 -8.71
CA MET A 7 -5.40 -7.87 -7.64
C MET A 7 -3.90 -7.65 -7.39
N GLY A 8 -3.11 -8.73 -7.31
CA GLY A 8 -1.66 -8.63 -7.17
C GLY A 8 -0.97 -7.96 -8.38
N ALA A 9 -1.45 -8.23 -9.59
CA ALA A 9 -0.96 -7.57 -10.81
C ALA A 9 -1.31 -6.08 -10.84
N ILE A 10 -2.51 -5.68 -10.40
CA ILE A 10 -2.89 -4.28 -10.26
C ILE A 10 -2.00 -3.60 -9.22
N LEU A 11 -1.76 -4.22 -8.05
CA LEU A 11 -0.85 -3.69 -7.04
C LEU A 11 0.54 -3.47 -7.63
N TYR A 12 1.05 -4.42 -8.43
CA TYR A 12 2.34 -4.28 -9.11
C TYR A 12 2.36 -3.13 -10.11
N ALA A 13 1.35 -3.05 -10.99
CA ALA A 13 1.27 -1.99 -12.00
C ALA A 13 1.17 -0.60 -11.36
N VAL A 14 0.34 -0.47 -10.31
CA VAL A 14 0.21 0.77 -9.54
C VAL A 14 1.53 1.11 -8.84
N PHE A 15 2.17 0.14 -8.19
CA PHE A 15 3.46 0.37 -7.54
C PHE A 15 4.48 0.90 -8.54
N GLN A 16 4.64 0.25 -9.69
CA GLN A 16 5.65 0.64 -10.67
C GLN A 16 5.35 1.99 -11.34
N ALA A 17 4.09 2.25 -11.69
CA ALA A 17 3.68 3.50 -12.34
C ALA A 17 3.93 4.73 -11.46
N PHE A 18 3.64 4.61 -10.16
CA PHE A 18 3.66 5.75 -9.25
C PHE A 18 4.95 5.87 -8.42
N SER A 19 5.72 4.78 -8.28
CA SER A 19 7.04 4.80 -7.61
C SER A 19 8.05 5.69 -8.34
N ASN A 20 8.04 5.71 -9.68
CA ASN A 20 9.01 6.49 -10.47
C ASN A 20 8.62 7.96 -10.68
N THR A 21 7.33 8.30 -10.56
CA THR A 21 6.83 9.57 -11.13
C THR A 21 6.68 10.68 -10.09
N LEU A 22 6.36 10.38 -8.81
CA LEU A 22 5.93 11.48 -7.92
C LEU A 22 6.09 11.29 -6.40
N TYR A 23 6.90 10.35 -5.92
CA TYR A 23 6.90 9.93 -4.49
C TYR A 23 5.49 9.56 -3.97
N LEU A 24 4.55 9.30 -4.87
CA LEU A 24 3.15 9.13 -4.56
C LEU A 24 2.90 7.63 -4.42
N GLU A 25 2.71 7.18 -3.19
CA GLU A 25 2.58 5.76 -2.91
C GLU A 25 1.11 5.32 -3.02
N MET A 26 0.66 5.15 -4.25
CA MET A 26 -0.71 4.68 -4.55
C MET A 26 -0.99 3.26 -4.09
N ILE A 27 0.05 2.47 -3.81
CA ILE A 27 -0.13 1.09 -3.39
C ILE A 27 -0.86 1.02 -2.03
N THR A 28 -0.55 1.90 -1.08
CA THR A 28 -1.21 1.95 0.23
C THR A 28 -2.70 2.27 0.11
N PHE A 29 -3.05 3.23 -0.75
CA PHE A 29 -4.45 3.53 -1.11
C PHE A 29 -5.14 2.30 -1.72
N THR A 30 -4.48 1.65 -2.69
CA THR A 30 -5.07 0.50 -3.40
C THR A 30 -5.30 -0.69 -2.46
N ILE A 31 -4.36 -0.98 -1.56
CA ILE A 31 -4.51 -2.01 -0.52
C ILE A 31 -5.67 -1.66 0.40
N LEU A 32 -5.84 -0.39 0.79
CA LEU A 32 -6.97 0.05 1.62
C LEU A 32 -8.31 -0.14 0.89
N CYS A 33 -8.40 0.23 -0.38
CA CYS A 33 -9.60 -0.01 -1.19
C CYS A 33 -9.93 -1.50 -1.32
N PHE A 34 -8.92 -2.33 -1.59
CA PHE A 34 -9.08 -3.78 -1.64
C PHE A 34 -9.50 -4.37 -0.29
N ALA A 35 -8.98 -3.85 0.83
CA ALA A 35 -9.37 -4.26 2.17
C ALA A 35 -10.84 -3.97 2.51
N HIS A 36 -11.42 -2.94 1.90
CA HIS A 36 -12.84 -2.61 2.07
C HIS A 36 -13.78 -3.39 1.15
N ALA A 37 -13.33 -3.78 -0.05
CA ALA A 37 -14.15 -4.50 -1.02
C ALA A 37 -14.06 -6.04 -0.89
N PHE A 38 -12.87 -6.58 -0.64
CA PHE A 38 -12.59 -8.03 -0.68
C PHE A 38 -12.37 -8.64 0.71
N THR A 39 -12.22 -9.97 0.76
CA THR A 39 -11.94 -10.65 2.03
C THR A 39 -10.48 -10.48 2.44
N ARG A 40 -10.23 -10.45 3.75
CA ARG A 40 -8.87 -10.36 4.32
C ARG A 40 -7.88 -11.36 3.71
N LYS A 41 -8.32 -12.61 3.48
CA LYS A 41 -7.47 -13.65 2.90
C LYS A 41 -7.04 -13.28 1.48
N GLU A 42 -7.97 -12.80 0.66
CA GLU A 42 -7.70 -12.39 -0.73
C GLU A 42 -6.73 -11.21 -0.78
N VAL A 43 -6.92 -10.21 0.08
CA VAL A 43 -6.09 -9.00 0.12
C VAL A 43 -4.66 -9.34 0.54
N VAL A 44 -4.48 -10.11 1.61
CA VAL A 44 -3.14 -10.50 2.09
C VAL A 44 -2.40 -11.35 1.08
N ILE A 45 -3.06 -12.35 0.46
CA ILE A 45 -2.43 -13.18 -0.57
C ILE A 45 -2.07 -12.33 -1.81
N SER A 46 -2.91 -11.36 -2.19
CA SER A 46 -2.62 -10.44 -3.30
C SER A 46 -1.38 -9.59 -3.02
N CYS A 47 -1.21 -9.12 -1.77
CA CYS A 47 -0.02 -8.36 -1.35
C CYS A 47 1.25 -9.22 -1.38
N ILE A 48 1.16 -10.48 -0.94
CA ILE A 48 2.28 -11.44 -1.02
C ILE A 48 2.65 -11.68 -2.48
N LEU A 49 1.66 -11.92 -3.34
CA LEU A 49 1.86 -12.17 -4.76
C LEU A 49 2.51 -10.96 -5.46
N PHE A 50 2.03 -9.75 -5.15
CA PHE A 50 2.67 -8.50 -5.57
C PHE A 50 4.16 -8.46 -5.19
N ALA A 51 4.47 -8.70 -3.92
CA ALA A 51 5.86 -8.63 -3.44
C ALA A 51 6.75 -9.71 -4.08
N CYS A 52 6.22 -10.91 -4.31
CA CYS A 52 6.93 -11.96 -5.05
C CYS A 52 7.23 -11.53 -6.50
N ILE A 53 6.26 -10.95 -7.19
CA ILE A 53 6.45 -10.41 -8.55
C ILE A 53 7.48 -9.28 -8.54
N GLN A 54 7.42 -8.39 -7.54
CA GLN A 54 8.37 -7.29 -7.37
C GLN A 54 9.81 -7.78 -7.21
N ILE A 55 10.03 -8.80 -6.36
CA ILE A 55 11.34 -9.43 -6.17
C ILE A 55 11.81 -10.13 -7.45
N LEU A 56 10.90 -10.84 -8.14
CA LEU A 56 11.23 -11.58 -9.35
C LEU A 56 11.69 -10.65 -10.49
N LEU A 57 11.02 -9.50 -10.66
CA LEU A 57 11.27 -8.58 -11.78
C LEU A 57 12.35 -7.53 -11.49
N ASN A 58 12.51 -7.11 -10.23
CA ASN A 58 13.45 -6.05 -9.84
C ASN A 58 14.63 -6.56 -8.99
N GLY A 59 14.73 -7.88 -8.78
CA GLY A 59 15.82 -8.52 -8.06
C GLY A 59 15.64 -8.58 -6.54
N LEU A 60 16.48 -9.41 -5.90
CA LEU A 60 16.47 -9.63 -4.46
C LEU A 60 17.29 -8.56 -3.74
N THR A 61 16.68 -7.39 -3.56
CA THR A 61 17.24 -6.28 -2.80
C THR A 61 16.60 -6.20 -1.42
N LEU A 62 17.29 -5.60 -0.44
CA LEU A 62 16.77 -5.47 0.93
C LEU A 62 15.42 -4.72 0.98
N TRP A 63 15.24 -3.73 0.12
CA TRP A 63 13.99 -2.97 -0.01
C TRP A 63 12.85 -3.83 -0.55
N ASN A 64 13.11 -4.65 -1.59
CA ASN A 64 12.10 -5.55 -2.14
C ASN A 64 11.70 -6.65 -1.14
N VAL A 65 12.63 -7.11 -0.31
CA VAL A 65 12.33 -8.02 0.81
C VAL A 65 11.52 -7.32 1.90
N ALA A 66 11.79 -6.04 2.19
CA ALA A 66 11.01 -5.27 3.15
C ALA A 66 9.53 -5.12 2.69
N TYR A 67 9.29 -4.92 1.40
CA TYR A 67 7.93 -4.86 0.84
C TYR A 67 7.12 -6.15 1.07
N LEU A 68 7.78 -7.31 1.07
CA LEU A 68 7.15 -8.60 1.38
C LEU A 68 6.63 -8.68 2.82
N LEU A 69 7.19 -7.88 3.74
CA LEU A 69 6.72 -7.81 5.12
C LEU A 69 5.71 -6.68 5.34
N ILE A 70 6.00 -5.49 4.79
CA ILE A 70 5.22 -4.27 5.04
C ILE A 70 3.81 -4.38 4.44
N PHE A 71 3.68 -4.72 3.16
CA PHE A 71 2.39 -4.65 2.48
C PHE A 71 1.38 -5.73 2.91
N PRO A 72 1.78 -7.00 3.12
CA PRO A 72 0.86 -7.99 3.70
C PRO A 72 0.40 -7.62 5.11
N LEU A 73 1.27 -7.01 5.91
CA LEU A 73 0.90 -6.49 7.23
C LEU A 73 -0.13 -5.36 7.11
N TYR A 74 0.05 -4.44 6.16
CA TYR A 74 -0.91 -3.35 5.92
C TYR A 74 -2.26 -3.91 5.46
N GLY A 75 -2.27 -4.84 4.51
CA GLY A 75 -3.49 -5.53 4.08
C GLY A 75 -4.22 -6.21 5.23
N TRP A 76 -3.49 -6.81 6.17
CA TRP A 76 -4.08 -7.39 7.38
C TRP A 76 -4.66 -6.34 8.34
N ILE A 77 -3.91 -5.27 8.63
CA ILE A 77 -4.36 -4.17 9.51
C ILE A 77 -5.62 -3.52 8.94
N PHE A 78 -5.59 -3.14 7.66
CA PHE A 78 -6.69 -2.46 6.98
C PHE A 78 -7.95 -3.33 6.96
N SER A 79 -7.80 -4.61 6.64
CA SER A 79 -8.92 -5.56 6.64
C SER A 79 -9.52 -5.75 8.03
N LYS A 80 -8.71 -5.69 9.10
CA LYS A 80 -9.18 -5.78 10.49
C LYS A 80 -9.90 -4.51 10.94
N SER A 81 -9.45 -3.35 10.49
CA SER A 81 -10.06 -2.05 10.80
C SER A 81 -11.29 -1.71 9.95
N ARG A 82 -11.60 -2.52 8.93
CA ARG A 82 -12.69 -2.28 7.96
C ARG A 82 -14.01 -1.91 8.61
N ASP A 83 -14.47 -2.70 9.57
CA ASP A 83 -15.80 -2.51 10.18
C ASP A 83 -15.90 -1.18 10.95
N PHE A 84 -14.81 -0.75 11.58
CA PHE A 84 -14.73 0.53 12.28
C PHE A 84 -14.61 1.72 11.33
N LEU A 85 -13.95 1.53 10.19
CA LEU A 85 -13.71 2.57 9.19
C LEU A 85 -14.85 2.69 8.16
N LYS A 86 -15.82 1.77 8.20
CA LYS A 86 -16.96 1.76 7.28
C LYS A 86 -17.73 3.07 7.41
N LYS A 87 -17.92 3.78 6.28
CA LYS A 87 -18.56 5.11 6.16
C LYS A 87 -17.76 6.31 6.70
N ARG A 88 -16.50 6.13 7.13
CA ARG A 88 -15.66 7.23 7.65
C ARG A 88 -14.57 7.60 6.66
N LEU A 89 -14.91 8.39 5.63
CA LEU A 89 -13.96 8.83 4.59
C LEU A 89 -12.71 9.48 5.19
N TRP A 90 -12.88 10.44 6.10
CA TRP A 90 -11.77 11.13 6.76
C TRP A 90 -10.85 10.19 7.54
N ALA A 91 -11.40 9.19 8.22
CA ALA A 91 -10.59 8.21 8.94
C ALA A 91 -9.80 7.32 7.98
N ASN A 92 -10.39 6.91 6.85
CA ASN A 92 -9.69 6.16 5.81
C ASN A 92 -8.59 6.99 5.15
N ALA A 93 -8.85 8.27 4.86
CA ALA A 93 -7.84 9.17 4.30
C ALA A 93 -6.67 9.39 5.26
N LEU A 94 -6.94 9.65 6.55
CA LEU A 94 -5.91 9.78 7.58
C LEU A 94 -5.09 8.50 7.71
N LEU A 95 -5.74 7.34 7.71
CA LEU A 95 -5.08 6.05 7.81
C LEU A 95 -4.22 5.76 6.57
N ALA A 96 -4.71 6.04 5.37
CA ALA A 96 -3.94 5.91 4.13
C ALA A 96 -2.71 6.82 4.13
N GLY A 97 -2.86 8.09 4.49
CA GLY A 97 -1.76 9.05 4.57
C GLY A 97 -0.73 8.68 5.64
N PHE A 98 -1.18 8.25 6.83
CA PHE A 98 -0.29 7.86 7.92
C PHE A 98 0.51 6.59 7.59
N PHE A 99 -0.15 5.55 7.05
CA PHE A 99 0.54 4.34 6.66
C PHE A 99 1.48 4.58 5.46
N SER A 100 1.12 5.48 4.56
CA SER A 100 1.99 5.85 3.45
C SER A 100 3.24 6.60 3.92
N PHE A 101 3.09 7.52 4.88
CA PHE A 101 4.23 8.13 5.57
C PHE A 101 5.11 7.08 6.26
N LEU A 102 4.48 6.12 6.96
CA LEU A 102 5.21 5.03 7.62
C LEU A 102 5.98 4.17 6.62
N THR A 103 5.42 3.82 5.46
CA THR A 103 6.17 3.04 4.47
C THR A 103 7.44 3.76 4.05
N GLY A 104 7.36 5.07 3.77
CA GLY A 104 8.53 5.87 3.42
C GLY A 104 9.66 5.76 4.45
N GLN A 105 9.31 5.79 5.74
CA GLN A 105 10.28 5.63 6.83
C GLN A 105 10.75 4.18 7.04
N LEU A 106 9.85 3.21 6.90
CA LEU A 106 10.14 1.79 7.12
C LEU A 106 11.01 1.20 6.02
N VAL A 107 10.90 1.72 4.79
CA VAL A 107 11.70 1.29 3.64
C VAL A 107 13.17 1.72 3.76
N ASP A 108 13.45 2.73 4.59
CA ASP A 108 14.80 3.18 4.92
C ASP A 108 15.42 2.41 6.11
N LEU A 109 14.64 1.64 6.88
CA LEU A 109 15.18 0.84 8.00
C LEU A 109 16.29 -0.15 7.61
N PRO A 110 16.28 -0.80 6.42
CA PRO A 110 17.38 -1.67 6.02
C PRO A 110 18.76 -0.99 5.98
N PHE A 111 18.82 0.34 5.90
CA PHE A 111 20.08 1.08 6.01
C PHE A 111 20.75 0.96 7.40
N LEU A 112 19.99 0.62 8.45
CA LEU A 112 20.51 0.36 9.81
C LEU A 112 21.56 -0.75 9.83
N LEU A 113 21.45 -1.70 8.92
CA LEU A 113 22.39 -2.82 8.80
C LEU A 113 23.77 -2.39 8.28
N PHE A 114 23.87 -1.21 7.66
CA PHE A 114 25.13 -0.70 7.10
C PHE A 114 25.81 0.32 8.03
N SER A 115 25.07 1.33 8.52
CA SER A 115 25.63 2.31 9.47
C SER A 115 24.53 3.15 10.14
N LYS A 116 24.62 3.31 11.47
CA LYS A 116 23.68 4.12 12.26
C LYS A 116 23.69 5.59 11.85
N THR A 117 24.86 6.16 11.55
CA THR A 117 25.01 7.56 11.16
C THR A 117 24.39 7.83 9.78
N ILE A 118 24.60 6.91 8.84
CA ILE A 118 24.02 7.00 7.50
C ILE A 118 22.50 6.85 7.58
N THR A 119 22.00 5.91 8.38
CA THR A 119 20.56 5.73 8.58
C THR A 119 19.88 6.96 9.17
N MET A 120 20.48 7.61 10.17
CA MET A 120 19.93 8.85 10.73
C MET A 120 19.84 9.96 9.67
N LEU A 121 20.84 10.07 8.79
CA LEU A 121 20.83 11.01 7.67
C LEU A 121 19.73 10.68 6.66
N TYR A 122 19.59 9.41 6.28
CA TYR A 122 18.54 8.96 5.37
C TYR A 122 17.14 9.12 5.97
N LEU A 123 16.94 8.87 7.26
CA LEU A 123 15.67 9.12 7.95
C LEU A 123 15.31 10.61 7.93
N VAL A 124 16.28 11.49 8.20
CA VAL A 124 16.04 12.94 8.19
C VAL A 124 15.74 13.45 6.77
N MET A 125 16.45 12.96 5.76
CA MET A 125 16.19 13.29 4.35
C MET A 125 14.86 12.70 3.87
N GLY A 126 14.61 11.44 4.23
CA GLY A 126 13.40 10.69 3.94
C GLY A 126 12.17 11.25 4.62
N LEU A 127 12.32 12.02 5.71
CA LEU A 127 11.19 12.67 6.39
C LEU A 127 10.48 13.68 5.48
N LYS A 128 11.24 14.43 4.66
CA LYS A 128 10.67 15.39 3.72
C LYS A 128 9.86 14.68 2.63
N THR A 129 10.43 13.64 2.03
CA THR A 129 9.77 12.87 0.97
C THR A 129 8.59 12.08 1.50
N SER A 130 8.72 11.45 2.68
CA SER A 130 7.65 10.68 3.34
C SER A 130 6.47 11.58 3.73
N LEU A 131 6.72 12.82 4.15
CA LEU A 131 5.65 13.76 4.49
C LEU A 131 4.87 14.19 3.25
N ILE A 132 5.57 14.49 2.15
CA ILE A 132 4.93 14.77 0.85
C ILE A 132 4.11 13.56 0.39
N GLN A 133 4.69 12.36 0.46
CA GLN A 133 4.04 11.09 0.14
C GLN A 133 2.76 10.87 0.95
N GLY A 134 2.81 11.04 2.27
CA GLY A 134 1.64 10.90 3.14
C GLY A 134 0.55 11.92 2.84
N CYS A 135 0.91 13.19 2.62
CA CYS A 135 -0.04 14.25 2.25
C CYS A 135 -0.70 13.99 0.88
N LEU A 136 0.07 13.55 -0.11
CA LEU A 136 -0.47 13.21 -1.43
C LEU A 136 -1.42 12.02 -1.35
N THR A 137 -1.03 10.94 -0.67
CA THR A 137 -1.90 9.77 -0.48
C THR A 137 -3.18 10.14 0.27
N PHE A 138 -3.10 11.03 1.25
CA PHE A 138 -4.28 11.57 1.95
C PHE A 138 -5.23 12.29 1.00
N ILE A 139 -4.72 13.24 0.20
CA ILE A 139 -5.51 14.01 -0.77
C ILE A 139 -6.13 13.07 -1.80
N VAL A 140 -5.34 12.18 -2.39
CA VAL A 140 -5.84 11.22 -3.38
C VAL A 140 -6.94 10.35 -2.79
N THR A 141 -6.78 9.89 -1.55
CA THR A 141 -7.83 9.11 -0.88
C THR A 141 -9.12 9.91 -0.76
N LEU A 142 -9.08 11.19 -0.39
CA LEU A 142 -10.29 12.01 -0.30
C LEU A 142 -11.05 12.11 -1.62
N PHE A 143 -10.35 12.21 -2.76
CA PHE A 143 -10.99 12.37 -4.07
C PHE A 143 -11.37 11.04 -4.73
N LEU A 144 -10.53 10.02 -4.63
CA LEU A 144 -10.71 8.75 -5.36
C LEU A 144 -11.42 7.66 -4.54
N TRP A 145 -11.64 7.85 -3.24
CA TRP A 145 -12.26 6.82 -2.40
C TRP A 145 -13.61 6.35 -2.92
N GLU A 146 -14.57 7.27 -3.09
CA GLU A 146 -15.92 6.94 -3.51
C GLU A 146 -16.00 6.27 -4.88
N PRO A 147 -15.40 6.82 -5.96
CA PRO A 147 -15.49 6.20 -7.28
C PRO A 147 -14.83 4.82 -7.32
N VAL A 148 -13.68 4.65 -6.64
CA VAL A 148 -12.95 3.37 -6.64
C VAL A 148 -13.70 2.32 -5.83
N ILE A 149 -14.14 2.64 -4.61
CA ILE A 149 -14.89 1.69 -3.77
C ILE A 149 -16.19 1.27 -4.45
N HIS A 150 -16.92 2.19 -5.07
CA HIS A 150 -18.18 1.85 -5.76
C HIS A 150 -17.97 0.83 -6.88
N VAL A 151 -16.93 1.00 -7.70
CA VAL A 151 -16.58 0.06 -8.76
C VAL A 151 -16.16 -1.29 -8.18
N LEU A 152 -15.32 -1.30 -7.15
CA LEU A 152 -14.85 -2.55 -6.53
C LEU A 152 -15.98 -3.34 -5.85
N GLU A 153 -16.88 -2.65 -5.15
CA GLU A 153 -18.06 -3.26 -4.53
C GLU A 153 -19.00 -3.84 -5.59
N ARG A 154 -19.19 -3.15 -6.72
CA ARG A 154 -19.99 -3.67 -7.85
C ARG A 154 -19.39 -4.95 -8.42
N ILE A 155 -18.07 -4.97 -8.67
CA ILE A 155 -17.37 -6.18 -9.15
C ILE A 155 -17.54 -7.34 -8.17
N GLN A 156 -17.47 -7.07 -6.86
CA GLN A 156 -17.65 -8.09 -5.83
C GLN A 156 -19.11 -8.57 -5.72
N GLN A 157 -20.10 -7.71 -5.96
CA GLN A 157 -21.52 -8.10 -5.98
C GLN A 157 -21.85 -8.97 -7.20
N GLU A 158 -21.33 -8.63 -8.38
CA GLU A 158 -21.47 -9.44 -9.60
C GLU A 158 -20.82 -10.82 -9.45
N ARG A 159 -19.84 -10.98 -8.57
CA ARG A 159 -19.21 -12.26 -8.24
C ARG A 159 -20.08 -13.18 -7.36
N ILE A 160 -20.91 -12.61 -6.48
CA ILE A 160 -21.71 -13.38 -5.50
C ILE A 160 -23.02 -13.86 -6.15
N LYS A 161 -23.47 -13.19 -7.21
CA LYS A 161 -24.60 -13.63 -8.05
C LYS A 161 -24.19 -14.77 -8.97
#